data_AF-A0A240DZ20-F1
#
_entry.id   AF-A0A240DZ20-F1
#
_cell.length_a   1.000
_cell.length_b   1.000
_cell.length_c   1.000
_cell.angle_alpha   90.00
_cell.angle_beta   90.00
_cell.angle_gamma   90.00
#
_symmetry.space_group_name_H-M   'P 1'
#
loop_
_entity.id
_entity.type
_entity.pdbx_description
1 polymer ?
#
loop_
_entity_poly.entity_id
_entity_poly.type
_entity_poly.pdbx_seq_one_letter_code
_entity_poly.pdbx_strand_id
1 'polypeptide(L)' 'MSPVRIQYNPIITQLLREHDQLPHDRVAERKSFQRKILFLMDMIKFSEDEAAFA' A
#
# COMPACT_ATOMS: atom_id res chain seq x y z
N MET A 1 -12.37 10.53 5.48
CA MET A 1 -11.22 9.87 4.83
C MET A 1 -10.62 10.85 3.83
N SER A 2 -9.29 10.98 3.78
CA SER A 2 -8.62 11.81 2.76
C SER A 2 -8.92 11.27 1.35
N PRO A 3 -9.12 12.13 0.33
CA PRO A 3 -9.39 11.70 -1.04
C PRO A 3 -8.34 10.71 -1.57
N VAL A 4 -7.06 10.92 -1.24
CA VAL A 4 -5.96 10.05 -1.64
C VAL A 4 -6.07 8.64 -1.01
N ARG A 5 -6.57 8.56 0.23
CA ARG A 5 -6.85 7.28 0.89
C ARG A 5 -8.01 6.54 0.24
N ILE A 6 -9.05 7.24 -0.19
CA ILE A 6 -10.18 6.62 -0.91
C ILE A 6 -9.71 5.95 -2.20
N GLN A 7 -8.77 6.60 -2.91
CA GLN A 7 -8.19 6.07 -4.13
C GLN A 7 -7.30 4.84 -3.91
N TYR A 8 -6.38 4.88 -2.94
CA TYR A 8 -5.35 3.84 -2.79
C TYR A 8 -5.72 2.70 -1.82
N ASN A 9 -6.61 2.91 -0.85
CA ASN A 9 -6.97 1.87 0.12
C ASN A 9 -7.54 0.59 -0.50
N PRO A 10 -8.41 0.63 -1.55
CA PRO A 10 -8.87 -0.58 -2.22
C PRO A 10 -7.71 -1.40 -2.82
N ILE A 11 -6.73 -0.72 -3.42
CA ILE A 11 -5.55 -1.34 -4.04
C ILE A 11 -4.66 -1.97 -2.95
N ILE A 12 -4.38 -1.23 -1.87
CA ILE A 12 -3.60 -1.74 -0.73
C ILE A 12 -4.28 -2.97 -0.11
N THR A 13 -5.60 -2.92 0.07
CA THR A 13 -6.37 -4.05 0.62
C THR A 13 -6.29 -5.28 -0.28
N GLN A 14 -6.35 -5.11 -1.60
CA GLN A 14 -6.16 -6.21 -2.55
C GLN A 14 -4.75 -6.81 -2.42
N LEU A 15 -3.71 -5.98 -2.41
CA LEU A 15 -2.32 -6.44 -2.29
C LEU A 15 -2.05 -7.17 -0.97
N LEU A 16 -2.66 -6.71 0.13
CA LEU A 16 -2.58 -7.39 1.43
C LEU A 16 -3.20 -8.79 1.36
N ARG A 17 -4.38 -8.93 0.73
CA ARG A 17 -5.01 -10.25 0.54
C ARG A 17 -4.16 -11.18 -0.32
N GLU A 18 -3.60 -10.67 -1.42
CA GLU A 18 -2.71 -11.44 -2.28
C GLU A 18 -1.43 -11.87 -1.54
N HIS A 19 -0.88 -10.99 -0.70
CA HIS A 19 0.25 -11.33 0.17
C HIS A 19 -0.07 -12.43 1.20
N ASP A 20 -1.25 -12.35 1.82
CA ASP A 20 -1.65 -13.28 2.89
C ASP A 20 -2.02 -14.66 2.34
N GLN A 21 -2.44 -14.74 1.09
CA GLN A 21 -2.69 -16.00 0.38
C GLN A 21 -1.41 -16.71 -0.05
N LEU A 22 -0.26 -16.02 -0.09
CA LEU A 22 0.99 -16.62 -0.50
C LEU A 22 1.60 -17.50 0.60
N PRO A 23 2.05 -18.72 0.27
CA PRO A 23 2.77 -19.56 1.22
C PRO A 23 4.10 -18.92 1.64
N HIS A 24 4.55 -19.23 2.87
CA HIS A 24 5.70 -18.56 3.50
C HIS A 24 7.05 -18.78 2.79
N ASP A 25 7.18 -19.85 2.01
CA ASP A 25 8.36 -20.19 1.21
C ASP A 25 8.52 -19.28 -0.04
N ARG A 26 7.44 -18.64 -0.50
CA ARG A 26 7.46 -17.66 -1.61
C ARG A 26 7.94 -16.29 -1.19
N VAL A 27 9.10 -16.24 -0.53
CA VAL A 27 9.66 -15.03 0.10
C VAL A 27 9.82 -13.88 -0.89
N ALA A 28 10.26 -14.17 -2.12
CA ALA A 28 10.47 -13.14 -3.15
C ALA A 28 9.16 -12.45 -3.57
N GLU A 29 8.09 -13.23 -3.78
CA GLU A 29 6.76 -12.73 -4.12
C GLU A 29 6.16 -11.94 -2.95
N ARG A 30 6.23 -12.47 -1.72
CA ARG A 30 5.76 -11.77 -0.51
C ARG A 30 6.48 -10.43 -0.31
N LYS A 31 7.80 -10.39 -0.49
CA LYS A 31 8.57 -9.13 -0.46
C LYS A 31 8.17 -8.15 -1.57
N SER A 32 7.78 -8.66 -2.74
CA SER A 32 7.27 -7.82 -3.83
C SER A 32 5.98 -7.11 -3.44
N PHE A 33 5.02 -7.84 -2.84
CA PHE A 33 3.79 -7.26 -2.31
C PHE A 33 4.06 -6.25 -1.20
N GLN A 34 4.93 -6.57 -0.24
CA GLN A 34 5.32 -5.66 0.83
C GLN A 34 5.87 -4.34 0.29
N ARG A 35 6.77 -4.38 -0.70
CA ARG A 35 7.32 -3.16 -1.32
C ARG A 35 6.23 -2.33 -1.99
N LYS A 36 5.31 -2.95 -2.72
CA LYS A 36 4.19 -2.24 -3.38
C LYS A 36 3.28 -1.58 -2.34
N ILE A 37 2.94 -2.29 -1.27
CA ILE A 37 2.11 -1.76 -0.18
C ILE A 37 2.80 -0.56 0.49
N LEU A 38 4.07 -0.71 0.87
CA LEU A 38 4.85 0.37 1.49
C LEU A 38 4.91 1.60 0.58
N PHE A 39 5.20 1.40 -0.71
CA PHE A 39 5.22 2.49 -1.69
C PHE A 39 3.89 3.26 -1.74
N LEU A 40 2.75 2.55 -1.78
CA LEU A 40 1.44 3.20 -1.79
C LEU A 40 1.12 3.93 -0.48
N MET A 41 1.54 3.38 0.66
CA MET A 41 1.39 4.05 1.96
C MET A 41 2.24 5.34 2.03
N ASP A 42 3.46 5.31 1.49
CA ASP A 42 4.33 6.48 1.41
C ASP A 42 3.72 7.55 0.48
N MET A 43 3.14 7.15 -0.65
CA MET A 43 2.43 8.07 -1.55
C MET A 43 1.24 8.75 -0.86
N ILE A 44 0.43 7.98 -0.12
CA ILE A 44 -0.67 8.54 0.69
C ILE A 44 -0.13 9.57 1.67
N LYS A 45 0.90 9.18 2.44
CA LYS A 45 1.48 10.06 3.46
C LYS A 45 2.04 11.33 2.84
N PHE A 46 2.81 11.21 1.77
CA PHE A 46 3.38 12.35 1.06
C PHE A 46 2.31 13.32 0.56
N SER A 47 1.22 12.82 -0.05
CA SER A 47 0.12 13.67 -0.50
C SER A 47 -0.65 14.30 0.66
N GLU A 48 -0.78 13.61 1.79
CA GLU A 48 -1.38 14.19 3.01
C GLU A 48 -0.50 15.27 3.63
N ASP A 49 0.81 15.06 3.64
CA ASP A 49 1.78 16.05 4.09
C ASP A 49 1.73 17.29 3.18
N GLU A 50 1.78 17.12 1.85
CA GLU A 50 1.63 18.23 0.89
C GLU A 50 0.33 19.02 1.11
N ALA A 51 -0.80 18.33 1.30
CA ALA A 51 -2.08 18.99 1.54
C ALA A 51 -2.16 19.71 2.90
N ALA A 52 -1.34 19.32 3.88
CA ALA A 52 -1.30 19.96 5.19
C ALA A 52 -0.43 21.24 5.19
N PHE A 53 0.51 21.36 4.25
CA PHE A 53 1.43 22.51 4.12
C PHE A 53 1.07 23.45 2.94
N ALA A 54 0.00 23.17 2.20
CA ALA A 54 -0.55 24.01 1.13
C ALA A 54 -1.71 24.90 1.62
#